data_AF-A0A955ZBF8-F1
#
_entry.id   AF-A0A955ZBF8-F1
#
_cell.length_a   1.000
_cell.length_b   1.000
_cell.length_c   1.000
_cell.angle_alpha   90.00
_cell.angle_beta   90.00
_cell.angle_gamma   90.00
#
_symmetry.space_group_name_H-M   'P 1'
#
loop_
_entity.id
_entity.type
_entity.pdbx_description
1 polymer ?
#
loop_
_entity_poly.entity_id
_entity_poly.type
_entity_poly.pdbx_seq_one_letter_code
_entity_poly.pdbx_strand_id
1 'polypeptide(L)' 'FVAKAGDEGELVIDYRELPPSHPASWPPILPNSARLGMFVYEGMVDYLRGISEHVSIGRAWKKGEMMDAWFVLVRQDPA' A
#
# COMPACT_ATOMS: atom_id res chain seq x y z
N PHE A 1 3.80 -5.74 -1.01
CA PHE A 1 3.21 -4.68 -1.84
C PHE A 1 4.31 -4.03 -2.64
N VAL A 2 3.96 -3.34 -3.71
CA VAL A 2 4.83 -2.44 -4.47
C VAL A 2 4.25 -1.03 -4.39
N ALA A 3 5.10 -0.03 -4.15
CA ALA A 3 4.70 1.37 -4.18
C ALA A 3 5.05 1.96 -5.56
N LYS A 4 4.09 2.64 -6.20
CA LYS A 4 4.25 3.23 -7.54
C LYS A 4 3.58 4.59 -7.62
N ALA A 5 4.05 5.44 -8.52
CA ALA A 5 3.35 6.68 -8.87
C ALA A 5 2.01 6.32 -9.54
N GLY A 6 0.94 6.98 -9.11
CA GLY A 6 -0.37 6.95 -9.76
C GLY A 6 -0.58 8.17 -10.66
N ASP A 7 -1.84 8.43 -11.00
CA ASP A 7 -2.23 9.58 -11.80
C ASP A 7 -2.18 10.87 -10.96
N GLU A 8 -1.99 12.02 -11.60
CA GLU A 8 -2.10 13.36 -10.97
C GLU A 8 -1.28 13.54 -9.66
N GLY A 9 -0.14 12.85 -9.53
CA GLY A 9 0.72 12.93 -8.34
C GLY A 9 0.28 12.02 -7.17
N GLU A 10 -0.60 11.05 -7.44
CA GLU A 10 -0.97 10.01 -6.49
C GLU A 10 0.21 9.05 -6.19
N LEU A 11 0.14 8.43 -5.02
CA LEU A 11 0.95 7.28 -4.65
C LEU A 11 0.03 6.06 -4.52
N VAL A 12 0.39 4.96 -5.18
CA VAL A 12 -0.38 3.73 -5.17
C VAL A 12 0.41 2.65 -4.44
N ILE A 13 -0.18 2.04 -3.41
CA ILE A 13 0.35 0.87 -2.73
C ILE A 13 -0.40 -0.35 -3.25
N ASP A 14 0.23 -1.12 -4.14
CA ASP A 14 -0.38 -2.27 -4.78
C ASP A 14 -0.03 -3.56 -4.04
N TYR A 15 -1.01 -4.15 -3.35
CA TYR A 15 -0.83 -5.42 -2.63
C TYR A 15 -0.94 -6.63 -3.55
N ARG A 16 -1.31 -6.44 -4.82
CA ARG A 16 -1.42 -7.54 -5.81
C ARG A 16 -0.07 -7.87 -6.43
N GLU A 17 0.91 -6.98 -6.29
CA GLU A 17 2.24 -7.13 -6.84
C GLU A 17 3.25 -7.60 -5.78
N LEU A 18 4.16 -8.48 -6.21
CA LEU A 18 5.27 -8.93 -5.38
C LEU A 18 6.46 -7.97 -5.56
N PRO A 19 7.05 -7.47 -4.47
CA PRO A 19 8.28 -6.70 -4.59
C PRO A 19 9.39 -7.57 -5.19
N PRO A 20 10.32 -6.98 -5.97
CA PRO A 20 11.37 -7.74 -6.65
C PRO A 20 12.48 -8.20 -5.69
N SER A 21 12.60 -7.59 -4.52
CA SER A 21 13.63 -7.89 -3.53
C SER A 21 13.21 -7.48 -2.13
N HIS A 22 13.90 -8.02 -1.13
CA HIS A 22 13.79 -7.65 0.27
C HIS A 22 15.18 -7.60 0.90
N PRO A 23 15.36 -6.90 2.03
CA PRO A 23 16.61 -6.96 2.80
C PRO A 23 16.99 -8.40 3.15
N ALA A 24 18.27 -8.72 3.10
CA ALA A 24 18.76 -10.10 3.27
C ALA A 24 18.37 -10.74 4.63
N SER A 25 18.15 -9.92 5.67
CA SER A 25 17.74 -10.38 7.00
C SER A 25 16.24 -10.70 7.12
N TRP A 26 15.43 -10.33 6.12
CA TRP A 26 13.98 -10.51 6.19
C TRP A 26 13.58 -11.92 5.72
N PRO A 27 12.41 -12.41 6.16
CA PRO A 27 11.84 -13.64 5.61
C PRO A 27 11.65 -13.56 4.09
N PRO A 28 11.59 -14.72 3.39
CA PRO A 28 11.27 -14.75 1.98
C PRO A 28 9.97 -14.03 1.65
N ILE A 29 9.95 -13.33 0.51
CA ILE A 29 8.73 -12.69 0.00
C ILE A 29 7.68 -13.77 -0.31
N LEU A 30 6.47 -13.53 0.16
CA LEU A 30 5.30 -14.33 -0.15
C LEU A 30 4.24 -13.46 -0.84
N PRO A 31 3.46 -14.01 -1.79
CA PRO A 31 2.31 -13.31 -2.33
C PRO A 31 1.28 -13.05 -1.21
N ASN A 32 0.51 -11.98 -1.32
CA ASN A 32 -0.55 -11.69 -0.34
C ASN A 32 -1.70 -12.71 -0.38
N SER A 33 -1.79 -13.52 -1.43
CA SER A 33 -2.66 -14.69 -1.51
C SER A 33 -2.18 -15.88 -0.66
N ALA A 34 -0.99 -15.81 -0.06
CA ALA A 34 -0.50 -16.89 0.80
C ALA A 34 -0.97 -16.72 2.25
N ARG A 35 -1.20 -17.88 2.90
CA ARG A 35 -1.46 -17.98 4.34
C ARG A 35 -2.67 -17.13 4.79
N LEU A 36 -2.71 -16.79 6.08
CA LEU A 36 -3.80 -16.02 6.69
C LEU A 36 -3.84 -14.55 6.24
N GLY A 37 -2.73 -14.03 5.68
CA GLY A 37 -2.67 -12.66 5.17
C GLY A 37 -3.63 -12.37 4.01
N MET A 38 -4.08 -13.43 3.31
CA MET A 38 -5.04 -13.35 2.21
C MET A 38 -6.32 -12.61 2.58
N PHE A 39 -6.88 -12.84 3.78
CA PHE A 39 -8.15 -12.20 4.16
C PHE A 39 -8.04 -10.68 4.28
N VAL A 40 -6.84 -10.18 4.57
CA VAL A 40 -6.57 -8.76 4.74
C VAL A 40 -6.15 -8.18 3.39
N TYR A 41 -4.98 -8.59 2.88
CA TYR A 41 -4.25 -7.86 1.84
C TYR A 41 -4.56 -8.31 0.41
N GLU A 42 -5.08 -9.52 0.20
CA GLU A 42 -5.27 -10.04 -1.15
C GLU A 42 -6.25 -9.18 -1.94
N GLY A 43 -5.86 -8.79 -3.15
CA GLY A 43 -6.67 -7.99 -4.06
C GLY A 43 -6.84 -6.51 -3.66
N MET A 44 -6.11 -6.03 -2.64
CA MET A 44 -6.18 -4.63 -2.21
C MET A 44 -5.24 -3.70 -3.00
N VAL A 45 -5.67 -2.47 -3.17
CA VAL A 45 -4.85 -1.35 -3.65
C VAL A 45 -5.20 -0.13 -2.83
N ASP A 46 -4.20 0.54 -2.25
CA ASP A 46 -4.44 1.83 -1.61
C ASP A 46 -4.03 2.96 -2.54
N TYR A 47 -4.93 3.93 -2.73
CA TYR A 47 -4.69 5.15 -3.48
C TYR A 47 -4.49 6.31 -2.51
N LEU A 48 -3.33 6.93 -2.55
CA LEU A 48 -2.92 7.99 -1.63
C LEU A 48 -2.69 9.31 -2.37
N ARG A 49 -3.10 10.41 -1.73
CA ARG A 49 -2.85 11.78 -2.17
C ARG A 49 -2.11 12.56 -1.10
N GLY A 50 -1.13 13.36 -1.51
CA GLY A 50 -0.43 14.28 -0.61
C GLY A 50 -1.34 15.41 -0.15
N ILE A 51 -1.29 15.73 1.15
CA ILE A 51 -2.01 16.87 1.77
C ILE A 51 -1.02 17.93 2.23
N SER A 52 0.12 17.51 2.78
CA SER A 52 1.26 18.36 3.11
C SER A 52 2.56 17.58 2.89
N GLU A 53 3.71 18.19 3.19
CA GLU A 53 5.00 17.49 3.15
C GLU A 53 5.02 16.21 4.01
N HIS A 54 4.29 16.19 5.12
CA HIS A 54 4.31 15.10 6.10
C HIS A 54 3.04 14.26 6.12
N VAL A 55 1.97 14.66 5.42
CA VAL A 55 0.66 13.99 5.51
C VAL A 55 0.18 13.57 4.13
N SER A 56 -0.24 12.32 4.03
CA SER A 56 -1.05 11.81 2.93
C SER A 56 -2.36 11.22 3.44
N ILE A 57 -3.42 11.37 2.64
CA ILE A 57 -4.70 10.68 2.85
C ILE A 57 -4.77 9.51 1.88
N GLY A 58 -5.24 8.37 2.36
CA GLY A 58 -5.42 7.15 1.58
C GLY A 58 -6.85 6.64 1.62
N ARG A 59 -7.26 5.98 0.55
CA ARG A 59 -8.50 5.20 0.49
C ARG A 59 -8.23 3.83 -0.14
N ALA A 60 -8.75 2.79 0.50
CA ALA A 60 -8.61 1.43 0.00
C ALA A 60 -9.57 1.15 -1.16
N TRP A 61 -9.08 0.40 -2.14
CA TRP A 61 -9.83 -0.19 -3.24
C TRP A 61 -9.70 -1.71 -3.17
N LYS A 62 -10.81 -2.41 -3.45
CA LYS A 62 -10.81 -3.87 -3.50
C LYS A 62 -11.89 -4.33 -4.47
N LYS A 63 -11.59 -5.32 -5.33
CA LYS A 63 -12.57 -5.99 -6.22
C LYS A 63 -13.41 -5.05 -7.12
N GLY A 64 -12.84 -3.96 -7.61
CA GLY A 64 -13.56 -3.06 -8.54
C GLY A 64 -14.10 -1.79 -7.90
N GLU A 65 -14.11 -1.70 -6.56
CA GLU A 65 -14.78 -0.62 -5.85
C GLU A 65 -13.87 0.04 -4.80
N MET A 66 -14.09 1.34 -4.60
CA MET A 66 -13.51 2.06 -3.48
C MET A 66 -14.27 1.74 -2.21
N MET A 67 -13.56 1.28 -1.18
CA MET A 67 -14.14 0.96 0.12
C MET A 67 -14.42 2.24 0.91
N ASP A 68 -15.33 2.18 1.87
CA ASP A 68 -15.47 3.23 2.90
C ASP A 68 -14.42 3.05 4.01
N ALA A 69 -13.16 2.98 3.59
CA ALA A 69 -12.00 2.76 4.43
C ALA A 69 -10.97 3.84 4.12
N TRP A 70 -11.05 4.93 4.89
CA TRP A 70 -10.17 6.09 4.79
C TRP A 70 -9.12 6.04 5.89
N PHE A 71 -7.91 6.47 5.58
CA PHE A 71 -6.82 6.54 6.53
C PHE A 71 -5.87 7.68 6.20
N VAL A 72 -4.99 8.01 7.15
CA VAL A 72 -3.92 8.99 6.95
C VAL A 72 -2.59 8.37 7.33
N LEU A 73 -1.55 8.67 6.56
CA LEU A 73 -0.17 8.39 6.93
C LEU A 73 0.50 9.70 7.29
N VAL A 74 1.16 9.71 8.45
CA VAL A 74 1.90 10.87 8.95
C VAL A 74 3.36 10.47 9.03
N ARG A 75 4.21 11.14 8.23
CA ARG A 75 5.65 10.93 8.23
C ARG A 75 6.21 11.46 9.54
N GLN A 76 6.99 10.62 10.22
CA GLN A 76 7.81 11.04 11.35
C GLN A 76 9.06 11.76 10.83
N ASP A 77 9.40 12.89 11.43
CA ASP A 77 10.64 13.61 11.12
C ASP A 77 11.87 12.75 11.50
N PRO A 78 12.98 12.90 10.76
CA PRO A 78 14.25 12.28 11.16
C PRO A 78 14.65 12.71 12.57
N ALA A 79 15.16 11.77 13.37
CA ALA A 79 15.73 12.03 14.69
C ALA A 79 17.12 12.66 14.60
#